data_AF-A0A3D2W3G9-F1
#
_entry.id   AF-A0A3D2W3G9-F1
#
_cell.length_a   1.000
_cell.length_b   1.000
_cell.length_c   1.000
_cell.angle_alpha   90.00
_cell.angle_beta   90.00
_cell.angle_gamma   90.00
#
_symmetry.space_group_name_H-M   'P 1'
#
loop_
_entity.id
_entity.type
_entity.pdbx_description
1 polymer ?
#
loop_
_entity_poly.entity_id
_entity_poly.type
_entity_poly.pdbx_seq_one_letter_code
_entity_poly.pdbx_strand_id
1 'polypeptide(L)' 'RAEAVLGPARDGGLWLIGLSRRARKHPPFANVRWSTPNTLADVLANLAGRRTAMLRELEDVDDAASLARVSARLRF' A
#
# COMPACT_ATOMS: atom_id res chain seq x y z
N ARG A 1 12.46 15.19 -1.43
CA ARG A 1 12.57 13.77 -0.98
C ARG A 1 11.32 13.40 -0.18
N ALA A 2 10.71 12.26 -0.46
CA ALA A 2 9.53 11.78 0.25
C ALA A 2 9.88 11.29 1.67
N GLU A 3 8.94 11.42 2.59
CA GLU A 3 9.02 10.93 3.97
C GLU A 3 8.41 9.53 4.13
N ALA A 4 7.43 9.20 3.29
CA ALA A 4 6.84 7.89 3.14
C ALA A 4 6.75 7.48 1.65
N VAL A 5 6.83 6.19 1.38
CA VAL A 5 6.61 5.59 0.06
C VAL A 5 5.58 4.47 0.23
N LEU A 6 4.51 4.48 -0.56
CA LEU A 6 3.45 3.48 -0.50
C LEU A 6 3.32 2.76 -1.84
N GLY A 7 3.24 1.44 -1.81
CA GLY A 7 2.83 0.61 -2.93
C GLY A 7 1.38 0.19 -2.74
N PRO A 8 0.40 0.79 -3.45
CA PRO A 8 -1.00 0.43 -3.30
C PRO A 8 -1.29 -0.93 -3.94
N ALA A 9 -2.13 -1.72 -3.28
CA ALA A 9 -2.70 -2.95 -3.84
C ALA A 9 -4.11 -2.67 -4.38
N ARG A 10 -4.51 -3.40 -5.43
CA ARG A 10 -5.81 -3.23 -6.11
C ARG A 10 -7.03 -3.45 -5.20
N ASP A 11 -6.88 -4.21 -4.14
CA ASP A 11 -7.94 -4.53 -3.18
C ASP A 11 -8.18 -3.40 -2.15
N GLY A 12 -7.39 -2.31 -2.20
CA GLY A 12 -7.41 -1.20 -1.25
C GLY A 12 -6.36 -1.32 -0.13
N GLY A 13 -5.54 -2.36 -0.18
CA GLY A 13 -4.40 -2.60 0.69
C GLY A 13 -3.09 -1.94 0.24
N LEU A 14 -1.98 -2.48 0.75
CA LEU A 14 -0.62 -2.06 0.42
C LEU A 14 0.23 -3.31 0.19
N TRP A 15 1.01 -3.35 -0.90
CA TRP A 15 2.08 -4.34 -1.07
C TRP A 15 3.44 -3.82 -0.55
N LEU A 16 3.55 -2.52 -0.25
CA LEU A 16 4.76 -1.92 0.33
C LEU A 16 4.47 -0.66 1.15
N ILE A 17 5.18 -0.51 2.28
CA ILE A 17 5.37 0.76 2.97
C ILE A 17 6.84 1.00 3.31
N GLY A 18 7.38 2.14 2.86
CA GLY A 18 8.71 2.61 3.20
C GLY A 18 8.63 3.91 4.00
N LEU A 19 9.37 3.99 5.11
CA LEU A 19 9.39 5.17 5.98
C LEU A 19 10.80 5.73 6.12
N SER A 20 10.94 7.04 5.94
CA SER A 20 12.17 7.76 6.28
C SER A 20 12.46 7.68 7.78
N ARG A 21 13.71 7.97 8.19
CA ARG A 21 14.10 8.00 9.60
C ARG A 21 13.22 8.92 10.46
N ARG A 22 12.75 10.04 9.92
CA ARG A 22 11.82 10.96 10.61
C ARG A 22 10.43 10.35 10.76
N ALA A 23 9.87 9.83 9.66
CA ALA A 23 8.54 9.23 9.67
C ALA A 23 8.46 7.98 10.58
N ARG A 24 9.55 7.22 10.71
CA ARG A 24 9.64 6.06 11.61
C ARG A 24 9.46 6.40 13.10
N LYS A 25 9.73 7.64 13.52
CA LYS A 25 9.50 8.06 14.93
C LYS A 25 8.02 8.16 15.29
N HIS A 26 7.17 8.40 14.29
CA HIS A 26 5.72 8.51 14.44
C HIS A 26 5.05 7.69 13.33
N PRO A 27 5.08 6.35 13.42
CA PRO A 27 4.61 5.48 12.35
C PRO A 27 3.10 5.66 12.09
N PRO A 28 2.62 5.54 10.85
CA PRO A 28 1.23 5.82 10.48
C PRO A 28 0.27 4.64 10.74
N PHE A 29 0.46 3.93 11.85
CA PHE A 29 -0.21 2.63 12.09
C PHE A 29 -1.33 2.67 13.15
N ALA A 30 -1.61 3.85 13.72
CA ALA A 30 -2.68 4.00 14.69
C ALA A 30 -4.06 3.86 14.02
N ASN A 31 -4.96 3.07 14.60
CA ASN A 31 -6.35 2.91 14.13
C ASN A 31 -6.50 2.51 12.65
N VAL A 32 -5.54 1.76 12.10
CA VAL A 32 -5.62 1.24 10.72
C VAL A 32 -6.42 -0.05 10.70
N ARG A 33 -7.41 -0.14 9.81
CA ARG A 33 -8.19 -1.36 9.55
C ARG A 33 -7.43 -2.28 8.61
N TRP A 34 -6.46 -3.01 9.16
CA TRP A 34 -5.63 -3.97 8.44
C TRP A 34 -6.45 -5.08 7.78
N SER A 35 -5.93 -5.62 6.68
CA SER A 35 -6.57 -6.70 5.90
C SER A 35 -7.98 -6.33 5.44
N THR A 36 -8.21 -5.05 5.14
CA THR A 36 -9.47 -4.55 4.56
C THR A 36 -9.17 -3.60 3.40
N PRO A 37 -10.16 -3.36 2.51
CA PRO A 37 -10.03 -2.35 1.45
C PRO A 37 -9.78 -0.91 1.94
N ASN A 38 -9.88 -0.66 3.25
CA ASN A 38 -9.65 0.65 3.84
C ASN A 38 -8.21 0.84 4.36
N THR A 39 -7.36 -0.19 4.32
CA THR A 39 -6.01 -0.12 4.88
C THR A 39 -5.20 1.04 4.31
N LEU A 40 -5.21 1.23 2.98
CA LEU A 40 -4.49 2.35 2.34
C LEU A 40 -5.03 3.71 2.79
N ALA A 41 -6.35 3.86 2.83
CA ALA A 41 -7.00 5.11 3.22
C ALA A 41 -6.63 5.51 4.66
N ASP A 42 -6.67 4.55 5.59
CA ASP A 42 -6.34 4.80 6.99
C ASP A 42 -4.84 5.17 7.16
N VAL A 43 -3.94 4.50 6.44
CA VAL A 43 -2.50 4.83 6.45
C VAL A 43 -2.25 6.22 5.85
N LEU A 44 -2.93 6.59 4.76
CA LEU A 44 -2.84 7.91 4.16
C LEU A 44 -3.34 9.01 5.10
N ALA A 45 -4.44 8.77 5.81
CA ALA A 45 -4.96 9.70 6.82
C ALA A 45 -3.93 9.97 7.93
N ASN A 46 -3.25 8.92 8.41
CA ASN A 46 -2.17 9.05 9.40
C ASN A 46 -0.89 9.70 8.87
N LEU A 47 -0.72 9.76 7.55
CA LEU A 47 0.38 10.45 6.87
C LEU A 47 0.02 11.88 6.45
N ALA A 48 -1.16 12.40 6.81
CA ALA A 48 -1.57 13.75 6.46
C ALA A 48 -0.48 14.79 6.83
N GLY A 49 -0.19 15.68 5.88
CA GLY A 49 0.87 16.70 6.02
C GLY A 49 2.30 16.19 5.82
N ARG A 50 2.52 14.89 5.57
CA ARG A 50 3.84 14.34 5.22
C ARG A 50 3.95 14.15 3.71
N ARG A 51 5.16 14.33 3.17
CA ARG A 51 5.40 14.07 1.75
C ARG A 51 5.38 12.57 1.48
N THR A 52 4.35 12.08 0.80
CA THR A 52 4.21 10.66 0.44
C THR A 52 4.40 10.48 -1.07
N ALA A 53 5.21 9.50 -1.46
CA ALA A 53 5.32 9.08 -2.86
C ALA A 53 4.54 7.78 -3.06
N MET A 54 3.83 7.68 -4.18
CA MET A 54 3.11 6.46 -4.57
C MET A 54 3.93 5.69 -5.61
N LEU A 55 4.08 4.39 -5.40
CA LEU A 55 4.58 3.46 -6.42
C LEU A 55 3.43 3.02 -7.32
N ARG A 56 3.74 2.25 -8.36
CA ARG A 56 2.71 1.61 -9.19
C ARG A 56 1.80 0.74 -8.33
N GLU A 57 0.52 0.74 -8.69
CA GLU A 57 -0.44 -0.21 -8.14
C GLU A 57 -0.13 -1.63 -8.66
N LEU A 58 -0.17 -2.60 -7.76
CA LEU A 58 -0.04 -4.03 -8.08
C LEU A 58 -1.26 -4.80 -7.57
N GLU A 59 -1.38 -6.03 -8.06
CA GLU A 59 -2.42 -6.96 -7.64
C GLU A 59 -1.81 -7.98 -6.70
N ASP A 60 -2.38 -8.10 -5.50
CA ASP A 60 -2.05 -9.17 -4.58
C ASP A 60 -2.71 -10.47 -5.07
N VAL A 61 -2.01 -11.59 -4.89
CA VAL A 61 -2.41 -12.90 -5.41
C VAL A 61 -2.74 -13.81 -4.22
N ASP A 62 -3.98 -13.75 -3.77
CA ASP A 62 -4.47 -14.47 -2.58
C ASP A 62 -5.41 -15.64 -2.93
N ASP A 63 -5.94 -15.66 -4.16
CA ASP A 63 -6.92 -16.64 -4.61
C ASP A 63 -6.72 -17.09 -6.06
N ALA A 64 -7.48 -18.10 -6.48
CA ALA A 64 -7.40 -18.62 -7.85
C ALA A 64 -7.78 -17.56 -8.91
N ALA A 65 -8.67 -16.62 -8.56
CA ALA A 65 -9.13 -15.59 -9.47
C ALA A 65 -8.03 -14.54 -9.74
N SER A 66 -7.37 -14.03 -8.69
CA SER A 66 -6.21 -13.13 -8.78
C SER A 66 -5.04 -13.79 -9.49
N LEU A 67 -4.77 -15.08 -9.21
CA LEU A 67 -3.76 -15.83 -9.93
C LEU A 67 -4.08 -15.90 -11.43
N ALA A 68 -5.33 -16.17 -11.81
CA ALA A 68 -5.74 -16.21 -13.21
C ALA A 68 -5.57 -14.86 -13.91
N ARG A 69 -5.96 -13.76 -13.24
CA ARG A 69 -5.82 -12.39 -13.76
C ARG A 69 -4.36 -12.00 -13.98
N VAL A 70 -3.49 -12.24 -12.99
CA VAL A 70 -2.05 -11.95 -13.10
C VAL A 70 -1.40 -12.83 -14.17
N SER A 71 -1.74 -14.13 -14.21
CA SER A 71 -1.22 -15.07 -15.21
C SER A 71 -1.61 -14.67 -16.64
N ALA A 72 -2.84 -14.20 -16.86
CA ALA A 72 -3.27 -13.69 -18.16
C ALA A 72 -2.46 -12.46 -18.61
N ARG A 73 -2.08 -11.59 -17.66
CA ARG A 73 -1.30 -10.37 -17.94
C ARG A 73 0.18 -10.62 -18.24
N LEU A 74 0.73 -11.74 -17.76
CA LEU A 74 2.16 -12.08 -17.89
C LEU A 74 2.47 -12.99 -19.08
N ARG A 75 1.46 -13.45 -19.82
CA ARG A 75 1.66 -14.26 -21.03
C ARG A 75 2.23 -13.38 -22.15
N PHE A 76 3.42 -13.74 -22.63
CA PHE A 76 4.09 -13.21 -23.82
C PHE A 76 3.39 -13.65 -25.09
#